data_AF-A0A828Z6C5-F1
#
_entry.id   AF-A0A828Z6C5-F1
#
_cell.length_a   1.000
_cell.length_b   1.000
_cell.length_c   1.000
_cell.angle_alpha   90.00
_cell.angle_beta   90.00
_cell.angle_gamma   90.00
#
_symmetry.space_group_name_H-M   'P 1'
#
loop_
_entity.id
_entity.type
_entity.pdbx_description
1 polymer ?
#
loop_
_entity_poly.entity_id
_entity_poly.type
_entity_poly.pdbx_seq_one_letter_code
_entity_poly.pdbx_strand_id
1 'polypeptide(L)'
;MVLPPISEVTYSNLLSVVESFLKSRERSYFRSIQKETIALNQFMNNGIPAPNVLDLLEKLIAIRKHPKFGKESFWISATENISGAYAYMHKIETVHAAIWPEAEKRKEEQNLKDPKLGWKAFLEFSKQLSRELQHEIKNLSIFENTESKTIRIPECSEKAKLFIFKFFHESNSGWKIKKAEPNANDI
;
A
#
# COMPACT_ATOMS: atom_id res chain seq x y z
N MET A 1 -12.31 -19.23 -1.47
CA MET A 1 -12.91 -18.05 -2.13
C MET A 1 -11.82 -17.37 -2.92
N VAL A 2 -11.94 -17.36 -4.25
CA VAL A 2 -10.95 -16.77 -5.15
C VAL A 2 -11.21 -15.27 -5.17
N LEU A 3 -10.26 -14.47 -4.67
CA LEU A 3 -10.30 -13.02 -4.84
C LEU A 3 -10.22 -12.73 -6.35
N PRO A 4 -11.06 -11.83 -6.88
CA PRO A 4 -10.98 -11.47 -8.29
C PRO A 4 -9.59 -10.91 -8.62
N PRO A 5 -9.13 -11.02 -9.87
CA PRO A 5 -7.87 -10.41 -10.29
C PRO A 5 -7.95 -8.93 -9.93
N ILE A 6 -6.87 -8.40 -9.33
CA ILE A 6 -6.75 -7.00 -8.95
C ILE A 6 -6.72 -6.19 -10.25
N SER A 7 -7.91 -5.89 -10.82
CA SER A 7 -8.05 -4.79 -11.74
C SER A 7 -7.61 -3.56 -10.96
N GLU A 8 -6.58 -2.88 -11.45
CA GLU A 8 -6.10 -1.65 -10.84
C GLU A 8 -7.29 -0.72 -10.58
N VAL A 9 -7.50 -0.34 -9.32
CA VAL A 9 -8.59 0.56 -8.94
C VAL A 9 -8.18 1.96 -9.38
N THR A 10 -8.95 2.52 -10.31
CA THR A 10 -8.72 3.84 -10.91
C THR A 10 -9.94 4.72 -10.69
N TYR A 11 -9.80 6.04 -10.84
CA TYR A 11 -10.94 6.93 -10.71
C TYR A 11 -12.07 6.67 -11.70
N SER A 12 -11.75 6.13 -12.88
CA SER A 12 -12.76 5.80 -13.90
C SER A 12 -13.62 4.59 -13.52
N ASN A 13 -13.11 3.65 -12.70
CA ASN A 13 -13.86 2.49 -12.23
C ASN A 13 -14.25 2.56 -10.73
N LEU A 14 -13.81 3.58 -10.00
CA LEU A 14 -13.95 3.64 -8.54
C LEU A 14 -15.41 3.52 -8.08
N LEU A 15 -16.35 4.21 -8.74
CA LEU A 15 -17.77 4.15 -8.36
C LEU A 15 -18.33 2.73 -8.44
N SER A 16 -18.09 2.03 -9.55
CA SER A 16 -18.60 0.66 -9.75
C SER A 16 -17.91 -0.35 -8.83
N VAL A 17 -16.62 -0.14 -8.55
CA VAL A 17 -15.87 -0.95 -7.59
C VAL A 17 -16.41 -0.77 -6.18
N VAL A 18 -16.69 0.47 -5.75
CA VAL A 18 -17.26 0.76 -4.44
C VAL A 18 -18.67 0.18 -4.30
N GLU A 19 -19.53 0.36 -5.31
CA GLU A 19 -20.88 -0.23 -5.33
C GLU A 19 -20.80 -1.76 -5.18
N SER A 20 -19.91 -2.41 -5.93
CA SER A 20 -19.69 -3.86 -5.86
C SER A 20 -19.14 -4.30 -4.50
N PHE A 21 -18.20 -3.54 -3.94
CA PHE A 21 -17.60 -3.77 -2.64
C PHE A 21 -18.65 -3.75 -1.51
N LEU A 22 -19.50 -2.72 -1.45
CA LEU A 22 -20.56 -2.66 -0.43
C LEU A 22 -21.63 -3.74 -0.64
N LYS A 23 -22.00 -4.02 -1.90
CA LYS A 23 -22.96 -5.08 -2.21
C LYS A 23 -22.46 -6.44 -1.74
N SER A 24 -21.16 -6.74 -1.91
CA SER A 24 -20.54 -7.98 -1.42
C SER A 24 -20.57 -8.14 0.11
N ARG A 25 -20.79 -7.04 0.84
CA ARG A 25 -20.89 -7.00 2.30
C ARG A 25 -22.33 -6.82 2.79
N GLU A 26 -23.30 -7.04 1.91
CA GLU A 26 -24.74 -6.90 2.16
C GLU A 26 -25.13 -5.48 2.65
N ARG A 27 -24.43 -4.46 2.14
CA ARG A 27 -24.67 -3.06 2.50
C ARG A 27 -25.27 -2.29 1.34
N SER A 28 -26.23 -1.41 1.66
CA SER A 28 -26.87 -0.54 0.67
C SER A 28 -25.96 0.64 0.32
N TYR A 29 -25.65 0.81 -0.96
CA TYR A 29 -24.98 2.00 -1.46
C TYR A 29 -25.99 3.15 -1.59
N PHE A 30 -25.90 4.17 -0.74
CA PHE A 30 -26.72 5.37 -0.90
C PHE A 30 -26.10 6.30 -1.95
N ARG A 31 -26.69 6.32 -3.16
CA ARG A 31 -26.17 7.11 -4.27
C ARG A 31 -26.81 8.48 -4.32
N SER A 32 -26.02 9.53 -4.07
CA SER A 32 -26.37 10.91 -4.38
C SER A 32 -25.45 11.42 -5.48
N ILE A 33 -25.86 11.26 -6.75
CA ILE A 33 -25.01 11.48 -7.95
C ILE A 33 -24.18 12.76 -7.85
N GLN A 34 -24.78 13.90 -7.52
CA GLN A 34 -24.08 15.18 -7.42
C GLN A 34 -22.99 15.17 -6.33
N LYS A 35 -23.30 14.66 -5.14
CA LYS A 35 -22.36 14.59 -4.01
C LYS A 35 -21.21 13.62 -4.27
N GLU A 36 -21.51 12.50 -4.93
CA GLU A 36 -20.52 11.49 -5.31
C GLU A 36 -19.54 12.06 -6.35
N THR A 37 -20.04 12.75 -7.38
CA THR A 37 -19.17 13.41 -8.37
C THR A 37 -18.30 14.50 -7.74
N ILE A 38 -18.86 15.32 -6.85
CA ILE A 38 -18.08 16.34 -6.12
C ILE A 38 -16.97 15.67 -5.31
N ALA A 39 -17.29 14.62 -4.54
CA ALA A 39 -16.32 13.92 -3.72
C ALA A 39 -15.22 13.25 -4.54
N LEU A 40 -15.56 12.61 -5.66
CA LEU A 40 -14.59 12.05 -6.60
C LEU A 40 -13.61 13.11 -7.10
N ASN A 41 -14.13 14.27 -7.54
CA ASN A 41 -13.29 15.38 -7.99
C ASN A 41 -12.38 15.92 -6.88
N GLN A 42 -12.88 15.98 -5.64
CA GLN A 42 -12.09 16.43 -4.51
C GLN A 42 -10.97 15.45 -4.16
N PHE A 43 -11.24 14.14 -4.15
CA PHE A 43 -10.21 13.12 -3.98
C PHE A 43 -9.13 13.22 -5.07
N MET A 44 -9.52 13.41 -6.34
CA MET A 44 -8.58 13.62 -7.45
C MET A 44 -7.75 14.89 -7.26
N ASN A 45 -8.38 16.02 -6.96
CA ASN A 45 -7.71 17.32 -6.81
C ASN A 45 -6.73 17.35 -5.63
N ASN A 46 -7.03 16.61 -4.57
CA ASN A 46 -6.15 16.48 -3.41
C ASN A 46 -5.04 15.43 -3.62
N GLY A 47 -4.93 14.85 -4.82
CA GLY A 47 -3.90 13.86 -5.15
C GLY A 47 -4.05 12.54 -4.39
N ILE A 48 -5.23 12.24 -3.86
CA ILE A 48 -5.48 11.00 -3.12
C ILE A 48 -5.58 9.87 -4.15
N PRO A 49 -4.94 8.70 -3.95
CA PRO A 49 -5.12 7.56 -4.85
C PRO A 49 -6.52 6.93 -4.73
N ALA A 50 -7.11 6.48 -5.85
CA ALA A 50 -8.40 5.79 -5.85
C ALA A 50 -8.46 4.57 -4.90
N PRO A 51 -7.41 3.73 -4.76
CA PRO A 51 -7.40 2.65 -3.76
C PRO A 51 -7.58 3.14 -2.31
N ASN A 52 -7.13 4.35 -1.98
CA ASN A 52 -7.26 4.89 -0.61
C ASN A 52 -8.72 5.24 -0.28
N VAL A 53 -9.57 5.50 -1.28
CA VAL A 53 -11.00 5.72 -1.04
C VAL A 53 -11.68 4.43 -0.55
N LEU A 54 -11.27 3.27 -1.08
CA LEU A 54 -11.74 1.97 -0.59
C LEU A 54 -11.22 1.68 0.83
N ASP A 55 -9.95 1.99 1.11
CA ASP A 55 -9.37 1.89 2.46
C ASP A 55 -10.17 2.72 3.47
N LEU A 56 -10.52 3.97 3.13
CA LEU A 56 -11.35 4.83 3.99
C LEU A 56 -12.74 4.24 4.26
N LEU A 57 -13.38 3.67 3.23
CA LEU A 57 -14.67 3.00 3.40
C LEU A 57 -14.53 1.76 4.29
N GLU A 58 -13.49 0.95 4.09
CA GLU A 58 -13.23 -0.21 4.94
C GLU A 58 -13.02 0.19 6.41
N LYS A 59 -12.25 1.25 6.65
CA LYS A 59 -12.05 1.82 7.99
C LYS A 59 -13.35 2.30 8.61
N LEU A 60 -14.20 3.01 7.86
CA LEU A 60 -15.51 3.45 8.33
C LEU A 60 -16.39 2.25 8.72
N ILE A 61 -16.42 1.21 7.89
CA ILE A 61 -17.15 -0.03 8.16
C ILE A 61 -16.64 -0.69 9.44
N ALA A 62 -15.31 -0.75 9.62
CA ALA A 62 -14.68 -1.32 10.80
C ALA A 62 -15.04 -0.54 12.08
N ILE A 63 -14.93 0.79 12.06
CA ILE A 63 -15.32 1.66 13.18
C ILE A 63 -16.77 1.43 13.57
N ARG A 64 -17.68 1.33 12.59
CA ARG A 64 -19.11 1.07 12.83
C ARG A 64 -19.39 -0.31 13.43
N LYS A 65 -18.53 -1.30 13.19
CA LYS A 65 -18.61 -2.62 13.83
C LYS A 65 -18.01 -2.64 15.23
N HIS A 66 -17.24 -1.62 15.62
CA HIS A 66 -16.60 -1.59 16.93
C HIS A 66 -17.66 -1.48 18.06
N PRO A 67 -17.63 -2.32 19.09
CA PRO A 67 -18.68 -2.37 20.13
C PRO A 67 -18.93 -1.05 20.88
N LYS A 68 -17.88 -0.24 21.01
CA LYS A 68 -17.91 1.07 21.69
C LYS A 68 -18.24 2.23 20.74
N PHE A 69 -17.51 2.36 19.63
CA PHE A 69 -17.61 3.50 18.72
C PHE A 69 -18.79 3.37 17.75
N GLY A 70 -19.15 2.16 17.32
CA GLY A 70 -20.28 1.94 16.42
C GLY A 70 -21.64 2.38 16.97
N LYS A 71 -21.74 2.60 18.29
CA LYS A 71 -22.94 3.09 18.97
C LYS A 71 -23.02 4.61 19.07
N GLU A 72 -21.97 5.34 18.70
CA GLU A 72 -22.02 6.81 18.73
C GLU A 72 -22.89 7.31 17.57
N SER A 73 -23.73 8.31 17.86
CA SER A 73 -24.68 8.90 16.90
C SER A 73 -24.01 9.31 15.59
N PHE A 74 -22.80 9.86 15.69
CA PHE A 74 -21.98 10.23 14.54
C PHE A 74 -21.77 9.06 13.58
N TRP A 75 -21.24 7.93 14.06
CA TRP A 75 -20.91 6.77 13.21
C TRP A 75 -22.15 6.06 12.68
N ILE A 76 -23.26 6.10 13.42
CA ILE A 76 -24.55 5.57 12.95
C ILE A 76 -25.06 6.38 11.76
N SER A 77 -24.94 7.71 11.83
CA SER A 77 -25.39 8.65 10.79
C SER A 77 -24.42 8.79 9.60
N ALA A 78 -23.17 8.37 9.76
CA ALA A 78 -22.16 8.49 8.72
C ALA A 78 -22.50 7.62 7.51
N THR A 79 -22.67 8.25 6.35
CA THR A 79 -23.04 7.56 5.12
C THR A 79 -21.88 6.72 4.60
N GLU A 80 -22.16 5.46 4.25
CA GLU A 80 -21.19 4.53 3.66
C GLU A 80 -21.19 4.67 2.13
N ASN A 81 -20.63 5.76 1.64
CA ASN A 81 -20.45 6.05 0.21
C ASN A 81 -19.22 6.97 -0.01
N ILE A 82 -18.86 7.27 -1.25
CA ILE A 82 -17.64 8.06 -1.54
C ILE A 82 -17.75 9.47 -0.95
N SER A 83 -18.94 10.08 -0.99
CA SER A 83 -19.15 11.40 -0.40
C SER A 83 -19.01 11.44 1.12
N GLY A 84 -19.50 10.42 1.82
CA GLY A 84 -19.32 10.27 3.26
C GLY A 84 -17.87 9.98 3.64
N ALA A 85 -17.18 9.12 2.88
CA ALA A 85 -15.76 8.85 3.07
C ALA A 85 -14.91 10.12 2.93
N TYR A 86 -15.23 10.98 1.95
CA TYR A 86 -14.56 12.27 1.81
C TYR A 86 -14.86 13.21 2.97
N ALA A 87 -16.14 13.41 3.29
CA ALA A 87 -16.59 14.37 4.31
C ALA A 87 -16.01 14.07 5.70
N TYR A 88 -15.77 12.79 6.01
CA TYR A 88 -15.29 12.36 7.31
C TYR A 88 -13.88 11.76 7.28
N MET A 89 -13.14 11.93 6.18
CA MET A 89 -11.82 11.34 5.94
C MET A 89 -10.89 11.43 7.15
N HIS A 90 -10.59 12.66 7.61
CA HIS A 90 -9.69 12.89 8.74
C HIS A 90 -10.17 12.23 10.04
N LYS A 91 -11.48 12.23 10.28
CA LYS A 91 -12.06 11.64 11.50
C LYS A 91 -12.04 10.12 11.44
N ILE A 92 -12.30 9.53 10.27
CA ILE A 92 -12.18 8.10 10.02
C ILE A 92 -10.73 7.67 10.28
N GLU A 93 -9.75 8.35 9.69
CA GLU A 93 -8.33 8.01 9.88
C GLU A 93 -7.90 8.12 11.34
N THR A 94 -8.24 9.24 11.99
CA THR A 94 -7.87 9.48 13.40
C THR A 94 -8.45 8.42 14.32
N VAL A 95 -9.74 8.13 14.19
CA VAL A 95 -10.41 7.16 15.07
C VAL A 95 -9.98 5.73 14.74
N HIS A 96 -9.79 5.39 13.47
CA HIS A 96 -9.27 4.08 13.10
C HIS A 96 -7.86 3.85 13.68
N ALA A 97 -6.95 4.83 13.54
CA ALA A 97 -5.60 4.74 14.08
C ALA A 97 -5.59 4.63 15.62
N ALA A 98 -6.52 5.29 16.30
CA ALA A 98 -6.65 5.20 17.77
C ALA A 98 -7.18 3.84 18.23
N ILE A 99 -8.06 3.20 17.46
CA ILE A 99 -8.65 1.89 17.82
C ILE A 99 -7.71 0.73 17.42
N TRP A 100 -7.05 0.83 16.27
CA TRP A 100 -6.18 -0.21 15.72
C TRP A 100 -4.78 0.32 15.40
N PRO A 101 -4.00 0.75 16.41
CA PRO A 101 -2.68 1.31 16.19
C PRO A 101 -1.71 0.30 15.55
N GLU A 102 -1.90 -1.00 15.77
CA GLU A 102 -1.09 -2.06 15.15
C GLU A 102 -1.38 -2.22 13.65
N ALA A 103 -2.59 -1.91 13.19
CA ALA A 103 -2.93 -1.97 11.77
C ALA A 103 -2.19 -0.88 10.99
N GLU A 104 -2.10 0.33 11.56
CA GLU A 104 -1.34 1.43 10.96
C GLU A 104 0.17 1.14 11.02
N LYS A 105 0.70 0.60 12.12
CA LYS A 105 2.11 0.14 12.18
C LYS A 105 2.43 -0.90 11.11
N ARG A 106 1.54 -1.88 10.89
CA ARG A 106 1.72 -2.88 9.82
C ARG A 106 1.67 -2.25 8.43
N LYS A 107 0.83 -1.23 8.22
CA LYS A 107 0.73 -0.50 6.95
C LYS A 107 2.00 0.31 6.69
N GLU A 108 2.53 0.99 7.71
CA GLU A 108 3.83 1.67 7.65
C GLU A 108 4.96 0.68 7.37
N GLU A 109 5.01 -0.46 8.07
CA GLU A 109 5.99 -1.52 7.83
C GLU A 109 5.88 -2.13 6.43
N GLN A 110 4.67 -2.31 5.90
CA GLN A 110 4.45 -2.78 4.52
C GLN A 110 4.88 -1.73 3.49
N ASN A 111 4.59 -0.45 3.73
CA ASN A 111 5.05 0.64 2.88
C ASN A 111 6.59 0.74 2.89
N LEU A 112 7.24 0.54 4.04
CA LEU A 112 8.70 0.51 4.15
C LEU A 112 9.33 -0.68 3.42
N LYS A 113 8.57 -1.75 3.20
CA LYS A 113 8.97 -2.93 2.42
C LYS A 113 8.51 -2.86 0.97
N ASP A 114 7.96 -1.73 0.49
CA ASP A 114 7.53 -1.59 -0.91
C ASP A 114 8.75 -1.69 -1.84
N PRO A 115 8.82 -2.71 -2.72
CA PRO A 115 9.93 -2.89 -3.65
C PRO A 115 10.20 -1.68 -4.56
N LYS A 116 9.21 -0.80 -4.78
CA LYS A 116 9.38 0.44 -5.54
C LYS A 116 10.32 1.43 -4.86
N LEU A 117 10.49 1.35 -3.53
CA LEU A 117 11.39 2.21 -2.75
C LEU A 117 12.87 1.80 -2.85
N GLY A 118 13.21 0.81 -3.69
CA GLY A 118 14.60 0.50 -4.01
C GLY A 118 15.32 -0.24 -2.90
N TRP A 119 16.65 -0.03 -2.80
CA TRP A 119 17.49 -0.82 -1.90
C TRP A 119 17.15 -0.63 -0.43
N LYS A 120 16.73 0.59 -0.04
CA LYS A 120 16.27 0.88 1.32
C LYS A 120 15.11 -0.02 1.75
N ALA A 121 14.16 -0.26 0.84
CA ALA A 121 13.03 -1.15 1.10
C ALA A 121 13.45 -2.61 1.25
N PHE A 122 14.42 -3.02 0.43
CA PHE A 122 15.00 -4.35 0.53
C PHE A 122 15.76 -4.56 1.85
N LEU A 123 16.46 -3.53 2.37
CA LEU A 123 17.10 -3.60 3.68
C LEU A 123 16.07 -3.80 4.81
N GLU A 124 14.93 -3.13 4.76
CA GLU A 124 13.84 -3.33 5.72
C GLU A 124 13.19 -4.71 5.58
N PHE A 125 13.01 -5.20 4.35
CA PHE A 125 12.57 -6.57 4.10
C PHE A 125 13.56 -7.60 4.66
N SER A 126 14.87 -7.35 4.52
CA SER A 126 15.91 -8.30 4.94
C SER A 126 15.99 -8.51 6.45
N LYS A 127 15.39 -7.63 7.28
CA LYS A 127 15.30 -7.80 8.74
C LYS A 127 14.54 -9.05 9.17
N GLN A 128 13.70 -9.62 8.30
CA GLN A 128 12.98 -10.87 8.57
C GLN A 128 13.77 -12.13 8.17
N LEU A 129 14.95 -11.97 7.56
CA LEU A 129 15.82 -13.07 7.16
C LEU A 129 16.73 -13.51 8.33
N SER A 130 17.45 -14.62 8.14
CA SER A 130 18.45 -15.08 9.12
C SER A 130 19.53 -14.03 9.34
N ARG A 131 20.05 -13.95 10.57
CA ARG A 131 21.09 -12.98 10.98
C ARG A 131 22.32 -12.97 10.07
N GLU A 132 22.75 -14.12 9.59
CA GLU A 132 23.89 -14.26 8.66
C GLU A 132 23.61 -13.57 7.31
N LEU A 133 22.48 -13.88 6.68
CA LEU A 133 22.05 -13.25 5.43
C LEU A 133 21.80 -11.75 5.59
N GLN A 134 21.20 -11.34 6.70
CA GLN A 134 20.99 -9.92 6.99
C GLN A 134 22.33 -9.17 7.09
N HIS A 135 23.32 -9.77 7.76
CA HIS A 135 24.65 -9.18 7.89
C HIS A 135 25.35 -9.09 6.53
N GLU A 136 25.27 -10.15 5.72
CA GLU A 136 25.79 -10.15 4.35
C GLU A 136 25.15 -9.02 3.52
N ILE A 137 23.81 -8.99 3.42
CA ILE A 137 23.05 -8.02 2.62
C ILE A 137 23.35 -6.58 3.05
N LYS A 138 23.42 -6.32 4.36
CA LYS A 138 23.68 -4.99 4.91
C LYS A 138 25.08 -4.47 4.54
N ASN A 139 26.04 -5.36 4.35
CA ASN A 139 27.43 -5.02 4.06
C ASN A 139 27.76 -5.07 2.56
N LEU A 140 26.79 -5.29 1.67
CA LEU A 140 27.02 -5.25 0.23
C LEU A 140 27.27 -3.80 -0.23
N SER A 141 28.39 -3.59 -0.91
CA SER A 141 28.72 -2.33 -1.58
C SER A 141 27.90 -2.15 -2.87
N ILE A 142 26.63 -1.80 -2.71
CA ILE A 142 25.70 -1.57 -3.83
C ILE A 142 25.82 -0.16 -4.39
N PHE A 143 25.49 -0.03 -5.68
CA PHE A 143 25.29 1.27 -6.32
C PHE A 143 23.84 1.39 -6.80
N GLU A 144 23.09 2.32 -6.23
CA GLU A 144 21.69 2.58 -6.56
C GLU A 144 21.57 3.90 -7.32
N ASN A 145 20.94 3.85 -8.50
CA ASN A 145 20.60 5.03 -9.29
C ASN A 145 19.08 5.12 -9.42
N THR A 146 18.49 6.10 -8.75
CA THR A 146 17.06 6.34 -8.66
C THR A 146 16.44 6.81 -9.98
N GLU A 147 17.15 7.67 -10.73
CA GLU A 147 16.67 8.23 -12.01
C GLU A 147 16.48 7.14 -13.07
N SER A 148 17.45 6.23 -13.18
CA SER A 148 17.41 5.10 -14.12
C SER A 148 16.80 3.83 -13.55
N LYS A 149 16.30 3.88 -12.30
CA LYS A 149 15.81 2.73 -11.52
C LYS A 149 16.72 1.50 -11.64
N THR A 150 18.02 1.70 -11.48
CA THR A 150 19.02 0.63 -11.64
C THR A 150 19.78 0.42 -10.35
N ILE A 151 19.92 -0.83 -9.91
CA ILE A 151 20.76 -1.21 -8.77
C ILE A 151 21.85 -2.15 -9.27
N ARG A 152 23.12 -1.79 -9.03
CA ARG A 152 24.27 -2.66 -9.29
C ARG A 152 24.66 -3.38 -8.01
N ILE A 153 24.73 -4.70 -8.07
CA ILE A 153 24.97 -5.55 -6.92
C ILE A 153 26.29 -6.31 -7.13
N PRO A 154 27.21 -6.27 -6.14
CA PRO A 154 28.46 -7.02 -6.21
C PRO A 154 28.21 -8.54 -6.09
N GLU A 155 29.27 -9.32 -6.24
CA GLU A 155 29.18 -10.75 -5.98
C GLU A 155 28.77 -11.01 -4.52
N CYS A 156 27.79 -11.89 -4.35
CA CYS A 156 27.22 -12.27 -3.06
C CYS A 156 26.78 -13.73 -3.10
N SER A 157 26.39 -14.28 -1.96
CA SER A 157 25.91 -15.65 -1.83
C SER A 157 24.69 -15.90 -2.71
N GLU A 158 24.54 -17.14 -3.19
CA GLU A 158 23.38 -17.54 -4.00
C GLU A 158 22.06 -17.34 -3.25
N LYS A 159 22.08 -17.49 -1.92
CA LYS A 159 20.92 -17.20 -1.06
C LYS A 159 20.56 -15.71 -1.08
N ALA A 160 21.54 -14.81 -0.93
CA ALA A 160 21.31 -13.37 -1.02
C ALA A 160 20.78 -12.97 -2.41
N LYS A 161 21.40 -13.48 -3.49
CA LYS A 161 20.93 -13.26 -4.87
C LYS A 161 19.48 -13.67 -5.07
N LEU A 162 19.09 -14.83 -4.55
CA LEU A 162 17.72 -15.33 -4.66
C LEU A 162 16.72 -14.40 -3.98
N PHE A 163 16.99 -13.92 -2.76
CA PHE A 163 16.11 -12.99 -2.07
C PHE A 163 16.02 -11.62 -2.73
N ILE A 164 17.15 -11.10 -3.23
CA ILE A 164 17.21 -9.86 -4.01
C ILE A 164 16.33 -10.00 -5.26
N PHE A 165 16.53 -11.08 -6.02
CA PHE A 165 15.77 -11.33 -7.24
C PHE A 165 14.28 -11.46 -6.94
N LYS A 166 13.92 -12.26 -5.94
CA LYS A 166 12.54 -12.41 -5.49
C LYS A 166 11.90 -11.07 -5.14
N PHE A 167 12.60 -10.24 -4.37
CA PHE A 167 12.06 -8.96 -3.92
C PHE A 167 11.83 -7.98 -5.08
N PHE A 168 12.81 -7.82 -5.99
CA PHE A 168 12.72 -6.81 -7.05
C PHE A 168 12.06 -7.30 -8.34
N HIS A 169 12.29 -8.55 -8.75
CA HIS A 169 11.73 -9.08 -10.00
C HIS A 169 10.32 -9.67 -9.83
N GLU A 170 10.08 -10.53 -8.84
CA GLU A 170 8.75 -11.15 -8.67
C GLU A 170 7.70 -10.12 -8.24
N SER A 171 8.09 -9.10 -7.50
CA SER A 171 7.17 -8.04 -7.04
C SER A 171 6.93 -6.92 -8.06
N ASN A 172 7.42 -7.06 -9.29
CA ASN A 172 7.30 -6.06 -10.36
C ASN A 172 7.70 -4.64 -9.91
N SER A 173 8.84 -4.53 -9.22
CA SER A 173 9.29 -3.29 -8.57
C SER A 173 9.64 -2.16 -9.55
N GLY A 174 9.87 -2.50 -10.82
CA GLY A 174 10.38 -1.58 -11.85
C GLY A 174 11.88 -1.29 -11.76
N TRP A 175 12.59 -1.90 -10.79
CA TRP A 175 14.04 -1.79 -10.66
C TRP A 175 14.75 -2.81 -11.55
N LYS A 176 15.82 -2.35 -12.24
CA LYS A 176 16.70 -3.19 -13.04
C LYS A 176 17.92 -3.56 -12.21
N ILE A 177 18.07 -4.85 -11.90
CA ILE A 177 19.22 -5.36 -11.17
C ILE A 177 20.32 -5.70 -12.18
N LYS A 178 21.48 -5.05 -12.04
CA LYS A 178 22.69 -5.33 -12.83
C LYS A 178 23.72 -5.99 -11.93
N LYS A 179 24.40 -7.02 -12.44
CA LYS A 179 25.60 -7.54 -11.78
C LYS A 179 26.70 -6.50 -11.90
N ALA A 180 27.43 -6.25 -10.82
CA ALA A 180 28.69 -5.53 -10.93
C ALA A 180 29.63 -6.41 -11.77
N GLU A 181 30.08 -5.89 -12.92
CA GLU A 181 31.20 -6.50 -13.62
C GLU A 181 32.45 -6.32 -12.74
N PRO A 182 33.33 -7.34 -12.64
CA PRO A 182 34.64 -7.12 -12.05
C PRO A 182 35.32 -6.03 -12.89
N ASN A 183 35.69 -4.92 -12.26
CA ASN A 183 36.35 -3.81 -12.92
C ASN A 183 37.50 -4.32 -13.81
N ALA A 184 37.39 -4.11 -15.12
CA ALA A 184 38.57 -3.86 -15.92
C ALA A 184 39.05 -2.45 -15.55
N ASN A 185 39.85 -2.37 -14.48
CA ASN A 185 40.78 -1.29 -14.17
C ASN A 185 41.60 -1.72 -12.94
N ASP A 186 42.43 -2.74 -13.17
CA ASP A 186 43.78 -2.77 -12.62
C ASP A 186 44.72 -2.60 -13.82
N ILE A 187 45.71 -1.71 -13.64
CA ILE A 187 46.70 -1.14 -14.58
C ILE A 187 46.30 0.20 -15.20
#